data_AF-B1C9E6-F1
#
_entry.id   AF-B1C9E6-F1
#
_cell.length_a   1.000
_cell.length_b   1.000
_cell.length_c   1.000
_cell.angle_alpha   90.00
_cell.angle_beta   90.00
_cell.angle_gamma   90.00
#
_symmetry.space_group_name_H-M   'P 1'
#
loop_
_entity.id
_entity.type
_entity.pdbx_description
1 polymer ?
#
loop_
_entity_poly.entity_id
_entity_poly.type
_entity_poly.pdbx_seq_one_letter_code
_entity_poly.pdbx_strand_id
1 'polypeptide(L)'
;MNKLYVDMTGINGGFGIAADSDGGYIGGIGLDFELWSRNPIYYISKELKCYLINKSSKRFMKSPKDWKSSLTPYDKITIYKSKAEAEKYVDFLDINDELGDLPSAKDLFPENVIF
;
A
#
# COMPACT_ATOMS: atom_id res chain seq x y z
N MET A 1 2.20 17.41 -3.15
CA MET A 1 2.09 16.20 -4.00
C MET A 1 2.26 15.01 -3.07
N ASN A 2 1.16 14.39 -2.64
CA ASN A 2 1.20 13.36 -1.59
C ASN A 2 1.73 12.06 -2.21
N LYS A 3 2.87 11.56 -1.73
CA LYS A 3 3.51 10.33 -2.22
C LYS A 3 3.27 9.21 -1.19
N LEU A 4 2.72 8.10 -1.66
CA LEU A 4 2.42 6.92 -0.84
C LEU A 4 3.64 5.98 -0.86
N TYR A 5 4.20 5.69 0.30
CA TYR A 5 5.13 4.56 0.49
C TYR A 5 4.32 3.29 0.72
N VAL A 6 4.66 2.23 -0.01
CA VAL A 6 4.07 0.90 0.17
C VAL A 6 5.14 -0.01 0.73
N ASP A 7 5.12 -0.21 2.04
CA ASP A 7 5.91 -1.26 2.69
C ASP A 7 5.32 -2.62 2.33
N MET A 8 6.06 -3.43 1.59
CA MET A 8 5.67 -4.79 1.24
C MET A 8 6.15 -5.82 2.28
N THR A 9 6.99 -5.41 3.24
CA THR A 9 7.51 -6.27 4.31
C THR A 9 6.63 -6.23 5.57
N GLY A 10 5.82 -5.19 5.71
CA GLY A 10 4.73 -5.09 6.71
C GLY A 10 3.56 -4.30 6.12
N ILE A 11 2.57 -4.99 5.56
CA ILE A 11 1.44 -4.39 4.85
C ILE A 11 0.65 -3.45 5.78
N ASN A 12 0.86 -2.14 5.64
CA ASN A 12 0.02 -1.09 6.24
C ASN A 12 -0.17 0.13 5.31
N GLY A 13 -0.10 -0.07 3.99
CA GLY A 13 -0.35 1.00 2.99
C GLY A 13 -0.85 0.56 1.60
N GLY A 14 -1.05 -0.74 1.37
CA GLY A 14 -1.63 -1.26 0.13
C GLY A 14 -2.11 -2.70 0.33
N PHE A 15 -3.28 -3.06 -0.20
CA PHE A 15 -3.80 -4.42 -0.06
C PHE A 15 -3.04 -5.35 -1.02
N GLY A 16 -2.00 -6.03 -0.53
CA GLY A 16 -1.43 -7.20 -1.20
C GLY A 16 -2.45 -8.34 -1.11
N ILE A 17 -2.90 -8.85 -2.25
CA ILE A 17 -3.96 -9.89 -2.32
C ILE A 17 -3.34 -11.26 -2.63
N ALA A 18 -2.26 -11.31 -3.40
CA ALA A 18 -1.58 -12.57 -3.75
C ALA A 18 -0.12 -12.34 -4.17
N ALA A 19 0.72 -13.35 -3.98
CA ALA A 19 2.02 -13.47 -4.62
C ALA A 19 1.95 -14.52 -5.75
N ASP A 20 2.69 -14.32 -6.83
CA ASP A 20 2.89 -15.35 -7.85
C ASP A 20 4.17 -16.17 -7.59
N SER A 21 4.31 -17.29 -8.29
CA SER A 21 5.48 -18.19 -8.15
C SER A 21 6.80 -17.58 -8.64
N ASP A 22 6.74 -16.47 -9.39
CA ASP A 22 7.91 -15.83 -10.00
C ASP A 22 8.47 -14.71 -9.11
N GLY A 23 7.88 -14.50 -7.93
CA GLY A 23 8.26 -13.47 -6.96
C GLY A 23 7.60 -12.11 -7.21
N GLY A 24 6.54 -12.06 -8.01
CA GLY A 24 5.70 -10.90 -8.19
C GLY A 24 4.48 -10.89 -7.27
N TYR A 25 3.81 -9.74 -7.20
CA TYR A 25 2.69 -9.49 -6.28
C TYR A 25 1.52 -8.88 -7.03
N ILE A 26 0.30 -9.28 -6.66
CA ILE A 26 -0.95 -8.70 -7.15
C ILE A 26 -1.62 -7.98 -5.99
N GLY A 27 -2.02 -6.74 -6.20
CA GLY A 27 -2.64 -5.93 -5.15
C GLY A 27 -3.43 -4.74 -5.67
N GLY A 28 -4.27 -4.21 -4.78
CA GLY A 28 -4.97 -2.95 -5.00
C GLY A 28 -4.25 -1.80 -4.30
N ILE A 29 -4.29 -0.61 -4.89
CA ILE A 29 -3.80 0.63 -4.27
C ILE A 29 -4.99 1.57 -4.15
N GLY A 30 -5.31 1.98 -2.91
CA GLY A 30 -6.43 2.85 -2.60
C GLY A 30 -6.53 3.15 -1.11
N LEU A 31 -7.19 4.25 -0.77
CA LEU A 31 -7.47 4.68 0.61
C LEU A 31 -8.67 3.93 1.21
N ASP A 32 -9.58 3.45 0.35
CA ASP A 32 -10.73 2.66 0.77
C ASP A 32 -10.31 1.21 0.97
N PHE A 33 -10.26 0.79 2.24
CA PHE A 33 -9.92 -0.56 2.71
C PHE A 33 -10.90 -1.65 2.21
N GLU A 34 -11.98 -1.28 1.53
CA GLU A 34 -12.91 -2.26 0.98
C GLU A 34 -12.29 -2.95 -0.25
N LEU A 35 -11.96 -4.24 -0.13
CA LEU A 35 -11.66 -5.13 -1.28
C LEU A 35 -12.75 -5.11 -2.36
N TRP A 36 -13.96 -4.67 -2.00
CA TRP A 36 -15.14 -4.55 -2.86
C TRP A 36 -15.28 -3.20 -3.56
N SER A 37 -14.49 -2.19 -3.16
CA SER A 37 -14.39 -0.92 -3.84
C SER A 37 -13.93 -1.16 -5.28
N ARG A 38 -14.35 -0.31 -6.24
CA ARG A 38 -14.00 -0.46 -7.66
C ARG A 38 -12.53 -0.07 -7.95
N ASN A 39 -11.63 -0.30 -6.99
CA ASN A 39 -10.24 0.10 -7.06
C ASN A 39 -9.50 -0.64 -8.18
N PRO A 40 -8.50 0.00 -8.82
CA PRO A 40 -7.65 -0.67 -9.77
C PRO A 40 -6.81 -1.77 -9.10
N ILE A 41 -6.55 -2.83 -9.85
CA ILE A 41 -5.66 -3.93 -9.48
C ILE A 41 -4.37 -3.80 -10.29
N TYR A 42 -3.26 -3.92 -9.59
CA TYR A 42 -1.91 -3.83 -10.12
C TYR A 42 -1.15 -5.14 -9.93
N TYR A 43 -0.17 -5.35 -10.79
CA TYR A 43 0.87 -6.35 -10.65
C TYR A 43 2.22 -5.66 -10.46
N ILE A 44 2.99 -6.14 -9.49
CA ILE A 44 4.37 -5.75 -9.23
C ILE A 44 5.23 -6.96 -9.58
N SER A 45 6.06 -6.83 -10.61
CA SER A 45 7.04 -7.86 -10.97
C SER A 45 8.18 -7.96 -9.95
N LYS A 46 8.93 -9.06 -10.01
CA LYS A 46 10.19 -9.23 -9.27
C LYS A 46 11.19 -8.09 -9.52
N GLU A 47 11.18 -7.52 -10.71
CA GLU A 47 12.03 -6.38 -11.11
C GLU A 47 11.47 -5.02 -10.63
N LEU A 48 10.46 -5.03 -9.76
CA LEU A 48 9.77 -3.85 -9.21
C LEU A 48 9.10 -2.97 -10.26
N LYS A 49 8.80 -3.52 -11.44
CA LYS A 49 7.96 -2.85 -12.43
C LYS A 49 6.50 -3.02 -12.08
N CYS A 50 5.75 -1.92 -12.13
CA CYS A 50 4.32 -1.89 -11.89
C CYS A 50 3.53 -1.97 -13.20
N TYR A 51 2.45 -2.74 -13.18
CA TYR A 51 1.54 -2.92 -14.30
C TYR A 51 0.11 -2.80 -13.81
N LEU A 52 -0.74 -2.14 -14.59
CA LEU A 52 -2.18 -2.16 -14.39
C LEU A 52 -2.74 -3.46 -15.00
N ILE A 53 -3.39 -4.27 -14.17
CA ILE A 53 -4.12 -5.46 -14.63
C ILE A 53 -5.54 -5.09 -15.01
N ASN A 54 -6.23 -4.35 -14.14
CA ASN A 54 -7.62 -3.97 -14.36
C ASN A 54 -7.93 -2.67 -13.61
N LYS A 55 -8.77 -1.82 -14.19
CA LYS A 55 -9.25 -0.59 -13.53
C LYS A 55 -10.29 -0.85 -12.43
N SER A 56 -10.77 -2.10 -12.29
CA SER A 56 -11.78 -2.48 -11.30
C SER A 56 -11.53 -3.88 -10.76
N SER A 57 -11.25 -3.97 -9.46
CA SER A 57 -11.15 -5.21 -8.67
C SER A 57 -12.37 -6.11 -8.88
N LYS A 58 -13.59 -5.55 -8.85
CA LYS A 58 -14.83 -6.28 -9.11
C LYS A 58 -14.87 -6.93 -10.49
N ARG A 59 -14.30 -6.28 -11.51
CA ARG A 59 -14.21 -6.88 -12.86
C ARG A 59 -13.13 -7.97 -12.90
N PHE A 60 -11.99 -7.72 -12.26
CA PHE A 60 -10.90 -8.69 -12.16
C PHE A 60 -11.36 -9.99 -11.48
N MET A 61 -12.04 -9.91 -10.33
CA MET A 61 -12.51 -11.07 -9.57
C MET A 61 -13.51 -11.96 -10.33
N LYS A 62 -14.22 -11.40 -11.32
CA LYS A 62 -15.14 -12.20 -12.17
C LYS A 62 -14.41 -13.07 -13.19
N SER A 63 -13.20 -12.70 -13.57
CA SER A 63 -12.41 -13.43 -14.56
C SER A 63 -10.91 -13.17 -14.37
N PRO A 64 -10.29 -13.78 -13.35
CA PRO A 64 -8.86 -13.60 -13.07
C PRO A 64 -7.97 -14.38 -14.05
N LYS A 65 -8.54 -15.20 -14.94
CA LYS A 65 -7.75 -15.99 -15.90
C LYS A 65 -6.98 -15.09 -16.86
N ASP A 66 -5.80 -15.55 -17.27
CA ASP A 66 -4.95 -14.95 -18.29
C ASP A 66 -4.55 -13.49 -18.05
N TRP A 67 -4.61 -13.02 -16.81
CA TRP A 67 -4.32 -11.63 -16.45
C TRP A 67 -2.92 -11.17 -16.86
N LYS A 68 -1.93 -12.08 -16.89
CA LYS A 68 -0.56 -11.81 -17.35
C LYS A 68 -0.50 -11.41 -18.83
N SER A 69 -1.49 -11.78 -19.66
CA SER A 69 -1.52 -11.43 -21.08
C SER A 69 -1.96 -9.99 -21.35
N SER A 70 -2.58 -9.32 -20.37
CA SER A 70 -3.18 -7.98 -20.52
C SER A 70 -2.47 -6.90 -19.70
N LEU A 71 -1.20 -7.13 -19.35
CA LEU A 71 -0.42 -6.20 -18.54
C LEU A 71 -0.17 -4.89 -19.28
N THR A 72 -0.67 -3.79 -18.72
CA THR A 72 -0.35 -2.45 -19.20
C THR A 72 0.69 -1.83 -18.28
N PRO A 73 1.88 -1.42 -18.77
CA PRO A 73 2.87 -0.72 -17.95
C PRO A 73 2.26 0.48 -17.22
N TYR A 74 2.62 0.68 -15.96
CA TYR A 74 2.11 1.76 -15.13
C TYR A 74 3.24 2.46 -14.38
N ASP A 75 3.63 3.64 -14.86
CA ASP A 75 4.79 4.42 -14.43
C ASP A 75 4.50 5.44 -13.32
N LYS A 76 3.22 5.62 -12.96
CA LYS A 76 2.82 6.58 -11.91
C LYS A 76 3.07 6.06 -10.48
N ILE A 77 3.44 4.80 -10.34
CA ILE A 77 3.81 4.20 -9.05
C ILE A 77 5.30 3.91 -9.09
N THR A 78 6.03 4.49 -8.13
CA THR A 78 7.43 4.17 -7.88
C THR A 78 7.51 3.16 -6.75
N ILE A 79 8.27 2.09 -6.96
CA ILE A 79 8.46 1.02 -5.99
C ILE A 79 9.92 1.00 -5.60
N TYR A 80 10.18 1.08 -4.30
CA TYR A 80 11.52 1.02 -3.72
C TYR A 80 11.73 -0.36 -3.06
N LYS A 81 12.97 -0.86 -3.02
CA LYS A 81 13.30 -2.15 -2.40
C LYS A 81 13.21 -2.11 -0.88
N SER A 82 13.30 -0.92 -0.28
CA SER A 82 13.28 -0.73 1.17
C SER A 82 12.90 0.71 1.52
N LYS A 83 12.46 0.92 2.77
CA LYS A 83 12.28 2.25 3.37
C LYS A 83 13.54 3.11 3.22
N ALA A 84 14.70 2.56 3.56
CA ALA A 84 15.99 3.26 3.47
C ALA A 84 16.37 3.70 2.06
N GLU A 85 15.90 3.00 1.02
CA GLU A 85 16.05 3.46 -0.36
C GLU A 85 15.07 4.58 -0.68
N ALA A 86 13.81 4.46 -0.25
CA ALA A 86 12.79 5.47 -0.45
C ALA A 86 13.15 6.80 0.24
N GLU A 87 13.69 6.75 1.46
CA GLU A 87 14.12 7.91 2.26
C GLU A 87 15.18 8.79 1.55
N LYS A 88 15.84 8.27 0.50
CA LYS A 88 16.77 9.06 -0.33
C LYS A 88 16.06 10.02 -1.29
N TYR A 89 14.78 9.77 -1.56
CA TYR A 89 14.02 10.45 -2.63
C TYR A 89 12.72 11.07 -2.13
N VAL A 90 12.22 10.64 -0.97
CA VAL A 90 10.99 11.15 -0.37
C VAL A 90 11.16 11.28 1.14
N ASP A 91 10.56 12.32 1.70
CA ASP A 91 10.45 12.48 3.14
C ASP A 91 9.32 11.61 3.69
N PHE A 92 9.55 11.07 4.89
CA PHE A 92 8.57 10.30 5.63
C PHE A 92 8.13 11.12 6.83
N LEU A 93 6.82 11.25 7.01
CA LEU A 93 6.26 11.79 8.25
C LEU A 93 6.10 10.63 9.22
N ASP A 94 6.85 10.66 10.33
CA ASP A 94 6.55 9.81 11.47
C ASP A 94 5.46 10.49 12.28
N ILE A 95 4.35 9.77 12.53
CA ILE A 95 3.28 10.31 13.36
C ILE A 95 3.79 10.62 14.77
N ASN A 96 4.79 9.90 15.27
CA ASN A 96 5.37 10.20 16.58
C ASN A 96 6.18 11.50 16.59
N ASP A 97 6.78 11.89 15.46
CA ASP A 97 7.47 13.17 15.31
C ASP A 97 6.47 14.34 15.26
N GLU A 98 5.29 14.12 14.66
CA GLU A 98 4.20 15.12 14.59
C GLU A 98 3.37 15.21 15.89
N LEU A 99 3.34 14.15 16.69
CA LEU A 99 2.65 14.10 17.98
C LEU A 99 3.58 14.46 19.15
N GLY A 100 4.77 15.00 18.90
CA GLY A 100 5.80 15.31 19.91
C GLY A 100 5.34 16.18 21.09
N ASP A 101 4.22 16.90 20.94
CA ASP A 101 3.60 17.73 21.99
C ASP A 101 2.24 17.22 22.49
N LEU A 102 1.76 16.07 22.04
CA LEU A 102 0.52 15.52 22.58
C LEU A 102 0.77 14.94 23.98
N PRO A 103 -0.06 15.31 24.97
CA PRO A 103 0.04 14.70 26.29
C PRO A 103 -0.16 13.20 26.15
N SER A 104 0.66 12.42 26.85
CA SER A 104 0.52 10.97 26.84
C SER A 104 -0.88 10.58 27.35
N ALA A 105 -1.36 9.38 27.02
CA ALA A 105 -2.66 8.91 27.53
C ALA A 105 -2.72 8.96 29.08
N LYS A 106 -1.58 8.89 29.77
CA LYS A 106 -1.47 9.04 31.23
C LYS A 106 -1.63 10.49 31.71
N ASP A 107 -1.25 11.46 30.88
CA ASP A 107 -1.43 12.88 31.15
C ASP A 107 -2.89 13.31 30.93
N LEU A 108 -3.59 12.66 29.98
CA LEU A 108 -5.01 12.91 29.68
C LEU A 108 -5.95 12.19 30.64
N PHE A 109 -5.54 11.01 31.14
CA PHE A 109 -6.34 10.17 32.03
C PHE A 109 -5.51 9.76 33.26
N PRO A 110 -5.28 10.69 34.22
CA PRO A 110 -4.64 10.32 35.49
C PRO A 110 -5.46 9.22 36.17
N GLU A 111 -4.78 8.25 36.79
CA GLU A 111 -5.29 6.97 37.34
C GLU A 111 -6.43 7.09 38.39
N ASN A 112 -6.98 8.28 38.60
CA ASN A 112 -8.07 8.59 39.53
C ASN A 112 -9.45 8.71 38.84
N VAL A 113 -9.57 8.49 37.53
CA VAL A 113 -10.88 8.40 36.86
C VAL A 113 -11.42 6.97 36.99
N ILE A 114 -12.19 6.75 38.05
CA ILE A 114 -12.99 5.55 38.27
C ILE A 114 -14.13 5.57 37.22
N PHE A 115 -14.20 4.55 36.37
CA PHE A 115 -15.38 4.28 35.51
C PHE A 115 -16.59 3.87 36.34
#